data_AF-A0A969SEH9-F1
#
_entry.id   AF-A0A969SEH9-F1
#
_cell.length_a   1.000
_cell.length_b   1.000
_cell.length_c   1.000
_cell.angle_alpha   90.00
_cell.angle_beta   90.00
_cell.angle_gamma   90.00
#
_symmetry.space_group_name_H-M   'P 1'
#
loop_
_entity.id
_entity.type
_entity.pdbx_description
1 polymer ?
#
loop_
_entity_poly.entity_id
_entity_poly.type
_entity_poly.pdbx_seq_one_letter_code
_entity_poly.pdbx_strand_id
1 'polypeptide(L)'
;MTPTGEGIFTYYAEATTPDGCVSERSPISFRVKRCLTDLAVIKKVVDAPDAQSAPSYLLGQTISYSIEAQNIGTAKATSVKVDDVLPAGATYVSSTPSGEYNSTTGVWTIGDLTAGSTKALLIQVTFNRTGNVVNTAKISGDNEDPTKLGNNTSTVTTPVIDIADLSLTKVVDKSVVNVGDIVEYTITVLNSGPNTATNVEVKDVLPAGLTFVSSSTLTNSSGTLTGTVAGLAKGASTAFKFKATVAAAGQIKNVAEVSKSDQKDPDSTPGNASTNPDEDDDDSVDINSTKACDVTPPVADCKRKEICIGESTLITATGCTDGTVIWSNGQTGTSITVSPKVNSSYTAYCKKSEDCKSDPSNEVRVTVITISAPLLSASPSKVCAGESVTLTASGCDGVIEWQTSPVQTTPTITVKPLTSNTYTAVCKQFGCVSPVGSVDVIVTPKPKAPEVLCEKEELCPGEDMTLTAINCNGQVKWSTGQETTTIVVKPTVTTPYTVTCTVNGCTSDPS
;
A
#
# COMPACT_ATOMS: atom_id res chain seq x y z
N MET A 1 97.40 -51.47 14.93
CA MET A 1 96.12 -52.13 15.26
C MET A 1 95.01 -51.13 15.06
N THR A 2 93.86 -51.53 14.53
CA THR A 2 92.67 -50.67 14.47
C THR A 2 91.99 -50.71 15.85
N PRO A 3 91.77 -49.57 16.52
CA PRO A 3 91.05 -49.54 17.79
C PRO A 3 89.64 -50.11 17.64
N THR A 4 89.20 -50.94 18.58
CA THR A 4 87.85 -51.54 18.61
C THR A 4 86.88 -50.88 19.60
N GLY A 5 87.28 -49.77 20.23
CA GLY A 5 86.46 -49.07 21.23
C GLY A 5 86.87 -47.62 21.47
N GLU A 6 86.12 -46.93 22.33
CA GLU A 6 86.47 -45.58 22.79
C GLU A 6 87.59 -45.61 23.82
N GLY A 7 88.43 -44.58 23.84
CA GLY A 7 89.50 -44.46 24.82
C GLY A 7 90.74 -43.77 24.27
N ILE A 8 91.76 -43.69 25.11
CA ILE A 8 93.10 -43.26 24.70
C ILE A 8 93.88 -44.52 24.36
N PHE A 9 94.34 -44.61 23.13
CA PHE A 9 95.20 -45.70 22.67
C PHE A 9 96.62 -45.17 22.59
N THR A 10 97.52 -45.79 23.36
CA THR A 10 98.95 -45.47 23.34
C THR A 10 99.69 -46.61 22.69
N TYR A 11 100.38 -46.30 21.60
CA TYR A 11 101.30 -47.21 20.92
C TYR A 11 102.72 -46.79 21.25
N TYR A 12 103.63 -47.75 21.31
CA TYR A 12 105.04 -47.50 21.59
C TYR A 12 105.86 -47.92 20.38
N ALA A 13 106.79 -47.06 19.96
CA ALA A 13 107.83 -47.41 19.00
C ALA A 13 109.16 -47.57 19.74
N GLU A 14 109.88 -48.65 19.45
CA GLU A 14 111.26 -48.87 19.87
C GLU A 14 112.07 -49.37 18.67
N ALA A 15 113.34 -49.00 18.61
CA ALA A 15 114.27 -49.44 17.58
C ALA A 15 115.24 -50.46 18.17
N THR A 16 115.44 -51.58 17.47
CA THR A 16 116.40 -52.61 17.87
C THR A 16 117.54 -52.64 16.86
N THR A 17 118.76 -52.53 17.35
CA THR A 17 119.98 -52.66 16.54
C THR A 17 120.24 -54.14 16.17
N PRO A 18 121.04 -54.42 15.12
CA PRO A 18 121.39 -55.80 14.73
C PRO A 18 122.06 -56.61 15.85
N ASP A 19 122.76 -55.93 16.77
CA ASP A 19 123.45 -56.54 17.92
C ASP A 19 122.54 -56.72 19.16
N GLY A 20 121.25 -56.36 19.04
CA GLY A 20 120.23 -56.63 20.05
C GLY A 20 119.97 -55.51 21.08
N CYS A 21 120.62 -54.34 20.98
CA CYS A 21 120.30 -53.19 21.85
C CYS A 21 118.97 -52.55 21.42
N VAL A 22 118.07 -52.29 22.37
CA VAL A 22 116.74 -51.69 22.16
C VAL A 22 116.72 -50.25 22.69
N SER A 23 116.13 -49.32 21.94
CA SER A 23 115.95 -47.92 22.36
C SER A 23 114.87 -47.78 23.43
N GLU A 24 114.88 -46.65 24.17
CA GLU A 24 113.74 -46.26 24.99
C GLU A 24 112.46 -46.16 24.14
N ARG A 25 111.33 -46.56 24.73
CA ARG A 25 110.03 -46.56 24.05
C ARG A 25 109.50 -45.13 23.92
N SER A 26 109.20 -44.71 22.70
CA SER A 26 108.51 -43.44 22.46
C SER A 26 107.00 -43.68 22.31
N PRO A 27 106.15 -43.07 23.17
CA PRO A 27 104.71 -43.23 23.06
C PRO A 27 104.11 -42.29 22.01
N ILE A 28 103.15 -42.79 21.23
CA ILE A 28 102.18 -41.98 20.51
C ILE A 28 100.78 -42.33 21.02
N SER A 29 100.06 -41.31 21.51
CA SER A 29 98.71 -41.46 22.02
C SER A 29 97.72 -40.74 21.12
N PHE A 30 96.59 -41.37 20.85
CA PHE A 30 95.44 -40.71 20.24
C PHE A 30 94.16 -41.15 20.95
N ARG A 31 93.15 -40.28 20.93
CA ARG A 31 91.86 -40.53 21.56
C ARG A 31 90.82 -40.89 20.50
N VAL A 32 90.22 -42.06 20.65
CA VAL A 32 89.05 -42.47 19.88
C VAL A 32 87.81 -42.09 20.68
N LYS A 33 86.92 -41.33 20.06
CA LYS A 33 85.58 -40.98 20.58
C LYS A 33 84.53 -41.39 19.55
N ARG A 34 83.32 -41.73 20.00
CA ARG A 34 82.17 -41.82 19.09
C ARG A 34 81.89 -40.46 18.46
N CYS A 35 81.54 -40.51 17.18
CA CYS A 35 81.04 -39.35 16.45
C CYS A 35 79.53 -39.23 16.73
N LEU A 36 79.19 -38.48 17.77
CA LEU A 36 77.80 -38.22 18.16
C LEU A 36 77.23 -37.05 17.36
N THR A 37 75.92 -37.06 17.14
CA THR A 37 75.19 -36.05 16.36
C THR A 37 74.20 -35.27 17.19
N ASP A 38 73.84 -34.07 16.72
CA ASP A 38 72.81 -33.22 17.31
C ASP A 38 71.74 -33.02 16.23
N LEU A 39 70.57 -33.61 16.45
CA LEU A 39 69.45 -33.58 15.52
C LEU A 39 68.39 -32.61 16.05
N ALA A 40 67.80 -31.81 15.17
CA ALA A 40 66.71 -30.92 15.50
C ALA A 40 65.52 -31.19 14.59
N VAL A 41 64.32 -31.00 15.11
CA VAL A 41 63.10 -30.99 14.29
C VAL A 41 62.31 -29.72 14.55
N ILE A 42 61.78 -29.14 13.48
CA ILE A 42 60.90 -27.98 13.54
C ILE A 42 59.59 -28.36 12.86
N LYS A 43 58.47 -28.17 13.55
CA LYS A 43 57.13 -28.38 13.02
C LYS A 43 56.34 -27.08 13.06
N LYS A 44 55.67 -26.78 11.94
CA LYS A 44 54.76 -25.62 11.83
C LYS A 44 53.60 -25.94 10.89
N VAL A 45 52.52 -25.17 10.99
CA VAL A 45 51.49 -25.11 9.94
C VAL A 45 51.93 -24.07 8.92
N VAL A 46 51.85 -24.36 7.62
CA VAL A 46 52.32 -23.45 6.55
C VAL A 46 51.20 -22.83 5.73
N ASP A 47 50.00 -23.40 5.75
CA ASP A 47 48.83 -22.84 5.06
C ASP A 47 47.94 -22.10 6.07
N ALA A 48 48.46 -21.05 6.72
CA ALA A 48 47.60 -20.13 7.45
C ALA A 48 46.91 -19.22 6.41
N PRO A 49 45.56 -19.20 6.32
CA PRO A 49 44.88 -18.35 5.34
C PRO A 49 45.17 -16.87 5.60
N ASP A 50 45.51 -16.12 4.54
CA ASP A 50 45.72 -14.65 4.55
C ASP A 50 44.44 -13.83 4.84
N ALA A 51 43.32 -14.49 5.14
CA ALA A 51 42.00 -13.87 5.26
C ALA A 51 41.14 -14.53 6.36
N GLN A 52 41.56 -14.44 7.63
CA GLN A 52 40.69 -14.77 8.76
C GLN A 52 41.09 -13.97 10.01
N SER A 53 40.11 -13.35 10.67
CA SER A 53 40.30 -12.72 11.98
C SER A 53 40.35 -13.81 13.06
N ALA A 54 41.56 -14.07 13.56
CA ALA A 54 41.99 -15.09 14.54
C ALA A 54 42.44 -16.46 13.94
N PRO A 55 43.45 -17.14 14.53
CA PRO A 55 44.22 -18.22 13.89
C PRO A 55 43.54 -19.61 14.01
N SER A 56 42.22 -19.68 13.85
CA SER A 56 41.46 -20.93 13.89
C SER A 56 41.18 -21.46 12.48
N TYR A 57 41.23 -22.77 12.32
CA TYR A 57 40.96 -23.47 11.06
C TYR A 57 39.54 -24.02 11.05
N LEU A 58 38.94 -24.18 9.87
CA LEU A 58 37.57 -24.67 9.73
C LEU A 58 37.55 -26.21 9.75
N LEU A 59 36.51 -26.78 10.36
CA LEU A 59 36.21 -28.20 10.23
C LEU A 59 36.10 -28.59 8.74
N GLY A 60 36.75 -29.68 8.33
CA GLY A 60 36.79 -30.10 6.93
C GLY A 60 37.77 -29.34 6.05
N GLN A 61 38.44 -28.28 6.55
CA GLN A 61 39.51 -27.59 5.83
C GLN A 61 40.75 -28.48 5.72
N THR A 62 41.38 -28.48 4.55
CA THR A 62 42.71 -29.07 4.35
C THR A 62 43.79 -28.05 4.69
N ILE A 63 44.77 -28.45 5.51
CA ILE A 63 45.94 -27.65 5.87
C ILE A 63 47.23 -28.45 5.66
N SER A 64 48.38 -27.77 5.59
CA SER A 64 49.69 -28.42 5.53
C SER A 64 50.51 -28.24 6.80
N TYR A 65 50.99 -29.35 7.36
CA TYR A 65 52.10 -29.34 8.31
C TYR A 65 53.43 -29.38 7.56
N SER A 66 54.36 -28.50 7.91
CA SER A 66 55.76 -28.57 7.50
C SER A 66 56.59 -29.11 8.64
N ILE A 67 57.33 -30.18 8.37
CA ILE A 67 58.31 -30.79 9.27
C ILE A 67 59.68 -30.61 8.64
N GLU A 68 60.59 -29.96 9.35
CA GLU A 68 61.98 -29.78 8.93
C GLU A 68 62.90 -30.52 9.89
N ALA A 69 63.63 -31.50 9.37
CA ALA A 69 64.63 -32.28 10.09
C ALA A 69 66.01 -31.73 9.78
N GLN A 70 66.81 -31.46 10.81
CA GLN A 70 68.12 -30.84 10.70
C GLN A 70 69.17 -31.67 11.45
N ASN A 71 70.37 -31.77 10.89
CA ASN A 71 71.55 -32.19 11.63
C ASN A 71 72.40 -30.95 11.93
N ILE A 72 72.29 -30.42 13.14
CA ILE A 72 73.03 -29.24 13.59
C ILE A 72 74.37 -29.61 14.26
N GLY A 73 74.66 -30.90 14.38
CA GLY A 73 75.92 -31.43 14.87
C GLY A 73 77.05 -31.39 13.85
N THR A 74 78.22 -31.86 14.25
CA THR A 74 79.44 -31.89 13.41
C THR A 74 79.70 -33.24 12.74
N ALA A 75 79.00 -34.29 13.16
CA ALA A 75 79.10 -35.63 12.59
C ALA A 75 77.91 -35.95 11.68
N LYS A 76 78.08 -36.91 10.75
CA LYS A 76 76.99 -37.45 9.94
C LYS A 76 76.06 -38.31 10.81
N ALA A 77 74.75 -38.07 10.74
CA ALA A 77 73.74 -38.88 11.40
C ALA A 77 73.31 -40.04 10.50
N THR A 78 73.12 -41.22 11.08
CA THR A 78 72.71 -42.43 10.36
C THR A 78 71.34 -42.92 10.83
N SER A 79 70.59 -43.54 9.91
CA SER A 79 69.25 -44.09 10.18
C SER A 79 68.26 -43.06 10.76
N VAL A 80 68.39 -41.80 10.31
CA VAL A 80 67.54 -40.70 10.75
C VAL A 80 66.10 -40.94 10.32
N LYS A 81 65.18 -40.76 11.26
CA LYS A 81 63.73 -40.78 11.03
C LYS A 81 63.04 -39.73 11.88
N VAL A 82 61.83 -39.35 11.46
CA VAL A 82 60.91 -38.55 12.27
C VAL A 82 59.64 -39.35 12.52
N ASP A 83 59.27 -39.50 13.79
CA ASP A 83 57.99 -40.04 14.23
C ASP A 83 56.99 -38.88 14.37
N ASP A 84 55.97 -38.86 13.51
CA ASP A 84 54.85 -37.91 13.47
C ASP A 84 53.54 -38.68 13.20
N VAL A 85 52.99 -39.27 14.25
CA VAL A 85 51.69 -39.95 14.16
C VAL A 85 50.61 -38.89 14.13
N LEU A 86 49.84 -38.83 13.05
CA LEU A 86 48.74 -37.88 12.94
C LEU A 86 47.76 -38.07 14.12
N PRO A 87 47.42 -36.99 14.84
CA PRO A 87 46.55 -37.09 16.00
C PRO A 87 45.13 -37.49 15.58
N ALA A 88 44.40 -38.10 16.51
CA ALA A 88 42.96 -38.30 16.35
C ALA A 88 42.30 -36.98 15.95
N GLY A 89 41.46 -37.00 14.92
CA GLY A 89 40.87 -35.79 14.35
C GLY A 89 41.50 -35.32 13.03
N ALA A 90 42.73 -35.74 12.71
CA ALA A 90 43.43 -35.38 11.48
C ALA A 90 43.45 -36.56 10.50
N THR A 91 42.92 -36.35 9.29
CA THR A 91 42.91 -37.34 8.22
C THR A 91 44.01 -37.02 7.22
N TYR A 92 44.90 -37.97 6.94
CA TYR A 92 45.94 -37.82 5.93
C TYR A 92 45.34 -37.61 4.53
N VAL A 93 45.81 -36.59 3.81
CA VAL A 93 45.46 -36.33 2.41
C VAL A 93 46.63 -36.69 1.50
N SER A 94 47.81 -36.11 1.76
CA SER A 94 49.00 -36.32 0.95
C SER A 94 50.27 -35.96 1.73
N SER A 95 51.44 -36.32 1.19
CA SER A 95 52.72 -35.81 1.67
C SER A 95 53.67 -35.56 0.50
N THR A 96 54.52 -34.55 0.65
CA THR A 96 55.55 -34.19 -0.33
C THR A 96 56.90 -34.05 0.39
N PRO A 97 57.95 -34.79 -0.03
CA PRO A 97 57.98 -35.77 -1.11
C PRO A 97 57.07 -36.99 -0.87
N SER A 98 56.50 -37.55 -1.95
CA SER A 98 55.60 -38.70 -1.86
C SER A 98 56.39 -39.99 -1.55
N GLY A 99 55.83 -40.85 -0.69
CA GLY A 99 56.38 -42.19 -0.42
C GLY A 99 57.45 -42.27 0.68
N GLU A 100 57.90 -41.13 1.22
CA GLU A 100 58.86 -41.12 2.34
C GLU A 100 58.19 -41.20 3.72
N TYR A 101 56.91 -40.81 3.81
CA TYR A 101 56.10 -40.81 5.02
C TYR A 101 55.05 -41.93 4.97
N ASN A 102 55.03 -42.77 6.01
CA ASN A 102 53.99 -43.78 6.19
C ASN A 102 52.90 -43.22 7.11
N SER A 103 51.74 -42.88 6.53
CA SER A 103 50.61 -42.29 7.27
C SER A 103 49.92 -43.23 8.27
N THR A 104 50.17 -44.54 8.19
CA THR A 104 49.65 -45.51 9.16
C THR A 104 50.53 -45.58 10.42
N THR A 105 51.85 -45.53 10.26
CA THR A 105 52.80 -45.59 11.39
C THR A 105 53.26 -44.23 11.87
N GLY A 106 53.04 -43.16 11.09
CA GLY A 106 53.56 -41.82 11.35
C GLY A 106 55.05 -41.65 11.07
N VAL A 107 55.72 -42.62 10.45
CA VAL A 107 57.17 -42.59 10.29
C VAL A 107 57.56 -41.94 8.96
N TRP A 108 58.39 -40.89 9.02
CA TRP A 108 59.14 -40.36 7.88
C TRP A 108 60.59 -40.85 7.93
N THR A 109 61.00 -41.63 6.93
CA THR A 109 62.36 -42.17 6.86
C THR A 109 63.27 -41.24 6.05
N ILE A 110 64.32 -40.70 6.68
CA ILE A 110 65.27 -39.79 6.04
C ILE A 110 66.54 -40.54 5.61
N GLY A 111 66.97 -41.52 6.41
CA GLY A 111 68.22 -42.25 6.20
C GLY A 111 69.41 -41.45 6.74
N ASP A 112 70.44 -41.26 5.95
CA ASP A 112 71.63 -40.54 6.39
C ASP A 112 71.47 -39.01 6.23
N LEU A 113 71.85 -38.23 7.25
CA LEU A 113 71.82 -36.77 7.22
C LEU A 113 73.21 -36.20 7.53
N THR A 114 73.85 -35.57 6.54
CA THR A 114 75.17 -34.95 6.68
C THR A 114 75.13 -33.74 7.63
N ALA A 115 76.26 -33.46 8.27
CA ALA A 115 76.39 -32.31 9.18
C ALA A 115 75.99 -31.00 8.49
N GLY A 116 75.17 -30.19 9.15
CA GLY A 116 74.63 -28.92 8.65
C GLY A 116 73.51 -29.04 7.62
N SER A 117 73.08 -30.26 7.26
CA SER A 117 72.04 -30.47 6.24
C SER A 117 70.63 -30.49 6.85
N THR A 118 69.66 -30.09 6.03
CA THR A 118 68.24 -30.12 6.36
C THR A 118 67.45 -30.89 5.32
N LYS A 119 66.35 -31.51 5.74
CA LYS A 119 65.34 -32.13 4.90
C LYS A 119 63.97 -31.63 5.35
N ALA A 120 63.02 -31.51 4.42
CA ALA A 120 61.66 -31.07 4.73
C ALA A 120 60.61 -32.06 4.20
N LEU A 121 59.52 -32.19 4.94
CA LEU A 121 58.32 -32.94 4.58
C LEU A 121 57.09 -32.05 4.79
N LEU A 122 56.26 -31.94 3.77
CA LEU A 122 54.92 -31.38 3.86
C LEU A 122 53.92 -32.51 4.01
N ILE A 123 53.02 -32.43 5.00
CA ILE A 123 51.93 -33.37 5.21
C ILE A 123 50.62 -32.59 5.14
N GLN A 124 49.78 -32.89 4.15
CA GLN A 124 48.44 -32.33 4.04
C GLN A 124 47.45 -33.18 4.84
N VAL A 125 46.64 -32.52 5.66
CA VAL A 125 45.61 -33.16 6.48
C VAL A 125 44.30 -32.39 6.41
N THR A 126 43.19 -33.11 6.58
CA THR A 126 41.85 -32.53 6.80
C THR A 126 41.39 -32.85 8.21
N PHE A 127 40.79 -31.88 8.92
CA PHE A 127 40.25 -32.10 10.25
C PHE A 127 38.79 -32.55 10.22
N ASN A 128 38.44 -33.56 11.02
CA ASN A 128 37.08 -34.08 11.18
C ASN A 128 36.53 -33.91 12.61
N ARG A 129 37.20 -33.10 13.44
CA ARG A 129 36.70 -32.68 14.75
C ARG A 129 37.08 -31.23 15.05
N THR A 130 36.32 -30.60 15.94
CA THR A 130 36.62 -29.27 16.49
C THR A 130 37.51 -29.36 17.73
N GLY A 131 37.95 -28.18 18.21
CA GLY A 131 38.84 -28.01 19.35
C GLY A 131 40.31 -28.04 18.96
N ASN A 132 41.18 -28.07 19.97
CA ASN A 132 42.63 -28.07 19.76
C ASN A 132 43.10 -29.45 19.28
N VAL A 133 43.75 -29.47 18.12
CA VAL A 133 44.44 -30.63 17.56
C VAL A 133 45.94 -30.45 17.76
N VAL A 134 46.55 -31.30 18.59
CA VAL A 134 47.99 -31.22 18.92
C VAL A 134 48.72 -32.28 18.10
N ASN A 135 49.68 -31.86 17.28
CA ASN A 135 50.54 -32.78 16.52
C ASN A 135 52.01 -32.57 16.91
N THR A 136 52.74 -33.67 17.14
CA THR A 136 54.13 -33.66 17.62
C THR A 136 55.00 -34.50 16.70
N ALA A 137 56.06 -33.87 16.19
CA ALA A 137 57.13 -34.54 15.47
C ALA A 137 58.29 -34.83 16.45
N LYS A 138 58.86 -36.03 16.37
CA LYS A 138 60.05 -36.43 17.12
C LYS A 138 61.11 -37.02 16.20
N ILE A 139 62.30 -36.42 16.14
CA ILE A 139 63.43 -36.93 15.35
C ILE A 139 64.29 -37.88 16.18
N SER A 140 64.84 -38.93 15.53
CA SER A 140 65.80 -39.86 16.12
C SER A 140 66.80 -40.40 15.10
N GLY A 141 67.96 -40.89 15.55
CA GLY A 141 68.99 -41.57 14.73
C GLY A 141 69.88 -42.50 15.57
N ASP A 142 70.75 -43.29 14.94
CA ASP A 142 71.53 -44.34 15.63
C ASP A 142 72.70 -43.79 16.49
N ASN A 143 73.21 -42.61 16.15
CA ASN A 143 74.40 -42.01 16.76
C ASN A 143 74.13 -40.63 17.40
N GLU A 144 72.92 -40.41 17.91
CA GLU A 144 72.56 -39.20 18.64
C GLU A 144 73.38 -39.00 19.92
N ASP A 145 73.72 -37.75 20.20
CA ASP A 145 74.28 -37.34 21.49
C ASP A 145 73.17 -37.36 22.56
N PRO A 146 73.25 -38.24 23.58
CA PRO A 146 72.22 -38.34 24.60
C PRO A 146 72.09 -37.08 25.47
N THR A 147 73.03 -36.13 25.37
CA THR A 147 72.98 -34.84 26.07
C THR A 147 72.34 -33.72 25.23
N LYS A 148 72.01 -33.98 23.96
CA LYS A 148 71.47 -33.01 22.99
C LYS A 148 70.13 -33.48 22.42
N LEU A 149 69.15 -33.68 23.30
CA LEU A 149 67.82 -34.18 22.93
C LEU A 149 66.71 -33.11 23.00
N GLY A 150 67.03 -31.90 23.48
CA GLY A 150 66.03 -30.86 23.79
C GLY A 150 65.34 -30.25 22.58
N ASN A 151 65.93 -30.39 21.40
CA ASN A 151 65.47 -29.94 20.09
C ASN A 151 64.94 -31.09 19.23
N ASN A 152 64.90 -32.32 19.76
CA ASN A 152 64.47 -33.50 19.00
C ASN A 152 62.95 -33.64 18.94
N THR A 153 62.20 -32.72 19.53
CA THR A 153 60.73 -32.72 19.53
C THR A 153 60.21 -31.33 19.16
N SER A 154 59.20 -31.28 18.31
CA SER A 154 58.48 -30.05 17.98
C SER A 154 56.98 -30.31 17.91
N THR A 155 56.21 -29.47 18.58
CA THR A 155 54.77 -29.62 18.74
C THR A 155 54.05 -28.39 18.21
N VAL A 156 52.95 -28.61 17.49
CA VAL A 156 52.05 -27.56 17.04
C VAL A 156 50.62 -27.86 17.51
N THR A 157 49.93 -26.83 17.98
CA THR A 157 48.53 -26.89 18.38
C THR A 157 47.69 -26.09 17.38
N THR A 158 46.72 -26.76 16.78
CA THR A 158 45.86 -26.21 15.74
C THR A 158 44.43 -26.11 16.26
N PRO A 159 43.91 -24.90 16.56
CA PRO A 159 42.51 -24.74 16.95
C PRO A 159 41.61 -24.91 15.72
N VAL A 160 40.65 -25.84 15.82
CA VAL A 160 39.66 -26.11 14.76
C VAL A 160 38.27 -25.73 15.24
N ILE A 161 37.56 -24.93 14.45
CA ILE A 161 36.20 -24.46 14.74
C ILE A 161 35.24 -24.92 13.65
N ASP A 162 33.96 -25.04 14.02
CA ASP A 162 32.86 -25.31 13.08
C ASP A 162 31.87 -24.17 13.20
N ILE A 163 31.74 -23.37 12.14
CA ILE A 163 30.92 -22.15 12.12
C ILE A 163 30.07 -22.12 10.84
N ALA A 164 28.83 -21.69 11.00
CA ALA A 164 27.93 -21.28 9.94
C ALA A 164 27.53 -19.83 10.22
N ASP A 165 26.90 -19.16 9.27
CA ASP A 165 26.44 -17.78 9.42
C ASP A 165 25.07 -17.76 8.75
N LEU A 166 24.03 -17.65 9.57
CA LEU A 166 22.63 -17.86 9.25
C LEU A 166 21.88 -16.55 9.37
N SER A 167 21.34 -16.10 8.24
CA SER A 167 20.46 -14.94 8.22
C SER A 167 19.02 -15.31 7.88
N LEU A 168 18.08 -14.55 8.43
CA LEU A 168 16.65 -14.71 8.25
C LEU A 168 16.06 -13.45 7.62
N THR A 169 15.18 -13.66 6.64
CA THR A 169 14.35 -12.57 6.09
C THR A 169 12.89 -12.96 6.11
N LYS A 170 12.02 -11.99 6.40
CA LYS A 170 10.60 -12.19 6.55
C LYS A 170 9.83 -11.17 5.71
N VAL A 171 8.96 -11.68 4.85
CA VAL A 171 8.10 -10.84 4.01
C VAL A 171 6.65 -11.29 4.09
N VAL A 172 5.75 -10.37 3.78
CA VAL A 172 4.31 -10.61 3.66
C VAL A 172 3.86 -10.19 2.27
N ASP A 173 2.89 -10.91 1.70
CA ASP A 173 2.35 -10.63 0.36
C ASP A 173 1.60 -9.28 0.29
N LYS A 174 1.03 -8.82 1.41
CA LYS A 174 0.27 -7.57 1.54
C LYS A 174 0.53 -6.88 2.88
N SER A 175 0.95 -5.62 2.85
CA SER A 175 1.22 -4.82 4.06
C SER A 175 0.06 -3.88 4.46
N VAL A 176 -0.96 -3.71 3.61
CA VAL A 176 -2.19 -2.97 3.92
C VAL A 176 -3.37 -3.90 3.65
N VAL A 177 -4.14 -4.18 4.69
CA VAL A 177 -5.16 -5.24 4.69
C VAL A 177 -6.36 -4.82 5.52
N ASN A 178 -7.45 -5.57 5.42
CA ASN A 178 -8.59 -5.43 6.28
C ASN A 178 -8.74 -6.62 7.24
N VAL A 179 -9.43 -6.40 8.37
CA VAL A 179 -9.88 -7.50 9.25
C VAL A 179 -10.70 -8.52 8.44
N GLY A 180 -10.30 -9.78 8.49
CA GLY A 180 -10.87 -10.89 7.73
C GLY A 180 -10.04 -11.31 6.51
N ASP A 181 -9.11 -10.48 6.05
CA ASP A 181 -8.21 -10.83 4.94
C ASP A 181 -7.29 -11.98 5.34
N ILE A 182 -6.91 -12.79 4.35
CA ILE A 182 -5.86 -13.80 4.47
C ILE A 182 -4.58 -13.25 3.84
N VAL A 183 -3.51 -13.27 4.61
CA VAL A 183 -2.14 -12.90 4.20
C VAL A 183 -1.23 -14.13 4.18
N GLU A 184 -0.24 -14.14 3.28
CA GLU A 184 0.80 -15.16 3.21
C GLU A 184 2.15 -14.56 3.63
N TYR A 185 2.76 -15.16 4.65
CA TYR A 185 4.12 -14.85 5.08
C TYR A 185 5.11 -15.82 4.45
N THR A 186 6.26 -15.30 4.02
CA THR A 186 7.42 -16.08 3.59
C THR A 186 8.61 -15.74 4.47
N ILE A 187 9.19 -16.76 5.12
CA ILE A 187 10.42 -16.67 5.91
C ILE A 187 11.52 -17.38 5.11
N THR A 188 12.65 -16.73 4.87
CA THR A 188 13.79 -17.34 4.15
C THR A 188 15.00 -17.35 5.06
N VAL A 189 15.60 -18.52 5.24
CA VAL A 189 16.88 -18.68 5.97
C VAL A 189 17.98 -18.94 4.95
N LEU A 190 19.08 -18.20 5.05
CA LEU A 190 20.27 -18.31 4.19
C LEU A 190 21.47 -18.68 5.07
N ASN A 191 22.33 -19.59 4.59
CA ASN A 191 23.63 -19.84 5.21
C ASN A 191 24.75 -19.17 4.38
N SER A 192 25.25 -18.02 4.82
CA SER A 192 26.41 -17.32 4.23
C SER A 192 27.75 -17.83 4.76
N GLY A 193 27.72 -18.59 5.85
CA GLY A 193 28.90 -19.13 6.51
C GLY A 193 29.67 -20.19 5.71
N PRO A 194 30.89 -20.50 6.16
CA PRO A 194 31.78 -21.37 5.41
C PRO A 194 31.42 -22.87 5.51
N ASN A 195 30.75 -23.30 6.59
CA ASN A 195 30.33 -24.69 6.78
C ASN A 195 28.81 -24.83 6.72
N THR A 196 28.34 -26.06 6.50
CA THR A 196 26.92 -26.42 6.53
C THR A 196 26.35 -26.23 7.93
N ALA A 197 25.25 -25.49 8.05
CA ALA A 197 24.48 -25.42 9.29
C ALA A 197 23.61 -26.68 9.43
N THR A 198 23.59 -27.31 10.60
CA THR A 198 22.79 -28.50 10.89
C THR A 198 21.79 -28.26 12.01
N ASN A 199 20.69 -29.02 11.96
CA ASN A 199 19.59 -28.96 12.93
C ASN A 199 19.08 -27.52 13.16
N VAL A 200 18.96 -26.76 12.07
CA VAL A 200 18.43 -25.39 12.11
C VAL A 200 16.94 -25.46 12.45
N GLU A 201 16.50 -24.67 13.41
CA GLU A 201 15.11 -24.52 13.80
C GLU A 201 14.67 -23.07 13.61
N VAL A 202 13.56 -22.87 12.90
CA VAL A 202 12.93 -21.57 12.71
C VAL A 202 11.66 -21.51 13.53
N LYS A 203 11.43 -20.38 14.20
CA LYS A 203 10.27 -20.15 15.06
C LYS A 203 9.60 -18.82 14.71
N ASP A 204 8.28 -18.84 14.64
CA ASP A 204 7.44 -17.65 14.45
C ASP A 204 6.25 -17.75 15.41
N VAL A 205 6.11 -16.79 16.31
CA VAL A 205 5.00 -16.74 17.27
C VAL A 205 3.98 -15.75 16.76
N LEU A 206 2.80 -16.25 16.37
CA LEU A 206 1.75 -15.40 15.84
C LEU A 206 1.32 -14.36 16.89
N PRO A 207 1.47 -13.04 16.61
CA PRO A 207 1.03 -11.99 17.50
C PRO A 207 -0.50 -11.97 17.64
N ALA A 208 -0.97 -11.27 18.67
CA ALA A 208 -2.38 -10.91 18.75
C ALA A 208 -2.81 -10.17 17.47
N GLY A 209 -3.97 -10.54 16.92
CA GLY A 209 -4.48 -9.99 15.66
C GLY A 209 -4.21 -10.84 14.43
N LEU A 210 -3.49 -11.96 14.55
CA LEU A 210 -3.41 -13.00 13.51
C LEU A 210 -4.01 -14.32 13.99
N THR A 211 -4.58 -15.09 13.07
CA THR A 211 -5.04 -16.46 13.32
C THR A 211 -4.50 -17.38 12.24
N PHE A 212 -3.83 -18.45 12.62
CA PHE A 212 -3.26 -19.41 11.67
C PHE A 212 -4.33 -20.02 10.75
N VAL A 213 -4.02 -20.14 9.45
CA VAL A 213 -4.86 -20.82 8.46
C VAL A 213 -4.21 -22.12 7.99
N SER A 214 -3.00 -22.03 7.45
CA SER A 214 -2.32 -23.19 6.85
C SER A 214 -0.83 -22.96 6.64
N SER A 215 -0.05 -24.03 6.67
CA SER A 215 1.33 -24.06 6.19
C SER A 215 1.63 -25.45 5.63
N SER A 216 2.52 -25.53 4.63
CA SER A 216 3.07 -26.80 4.14
C SER A 216 4.51 -27.06 4.64
N THR A 217 5.14 -26.08 5.29
CA THR A 217 6.55 -26.12 5.68
C THR A 217 6.76 -25.94 7.19
N LEU A 218 5.75 -25.44 7.91
CA LEU A 218 5.79 -25.19 9.34
C LEU A 218 4.72 -26.02 10.06
N THR A 219 5.04 -26.46 11.27
CA THR A 219 4.10 -27.09 12.19
C THR A 219 3.54 -26.01 13.12
N ASN A 220 2.22 -25.96 13.31
CA ASN A 220 1.58 -25.04 14.24
C ASN A 220 1.24 -25.74 15.56
N SER A 221 1.76 -25.22 16.67
CA SER A 221 1.37 -25.59 18.02
C SER A 221 0.86 -24.35 18.77
N SER A 222 -0.47 -24.18 18.82
CA SER A 222 -1.14 -23.11 19.54
C SER A 222 -0.66 -21.69 19.19
N GLY A 223 -0.38 -21.42 17.91
CA GLY A 223 0.07 -20.11 17.42
C GLY A 223 1.59 -19.95 17.38
N THR A 224 2.35 -20.93 17.89
CA THR A 224 3.79 -21.01 17.64
C THR A 224 4.03 -21.91 16.43
N LEU A 225 4.61 -21.34 15.38
CA LEU A 225 4.96 -22.03 14.14
C LEU A 225 6.44 -22.42 14.21
N THR A 226 6.75 -23.69 13.97
CA THR A 226 8.13 -24.19 13.94
C THR A 226 8.45 -24.96 12.66
N GLY A 227 9.68 -24.81 12.17
CA GLY A 227 10.21 -25.53 11.00
C GLY A 227 11.65 -25.95 11.24
N THR A 228 12.06 -27.06 10.65
CA THR A 228 13.43 -27.58 10.82
C THR A 228 14.13 -27.82 9.48
N VAL A 229 15.44 -27.62 9.48
CA VAL A 229 16.34 -27.93 8.37
C VAL A 229 17.44 -28.84 8.90
N ALA A 230 17.49 -30.08 8.43
CA ALA A 230 18.50 -31.04 8.88
C ALA A 230 19.93 -30.59 8.52
N GLY A 231 20.10 -30.00 7.33
CA GLY A 231 21.37 -29.43 6.87
C GLY A 231 21.14 -28.37 5.80
N LEU A 232 21.70 -27.18 6.00
CA LEU A 232 21.70 -26.06 5.08
C LEU A 232 23.14 -25.79 4.63
N ALA A 233 23.47 -26.23 3.41
CA ALA A 233 24.82 -26.10 2.87
C ALA A 233 25.24 -24.63 2.72
N LYS A 234 26.56 -24.38 2.69
CA LYS A 234 27.13 -23.06 2.39
C LYS A 234 26.50 -22.46 1.13
N GLY A 235 26.03 -21.21 1.24
CA GLY A 235 25.40 -20.43 0.18
C GLY A 235 23.99 -20.89 -0.20
N ALA A 236 23.44 -21.91 0.46
CA ALA A 236 22.08 -22.38 0.22
C ALA A 236 21.08 -21.62 1.09
N SER A 237 19.85 -21.51 0.59
CA SER A 237 18.72 -20.97 1.34
C SER A 237 17.52 -21.93 1.32
N THR A 238 16.66 -21.80 2.32
CA THR A 238 15.37 -22.49 2.38
C THR A 238 14.27 -21.52 2.74
N ALA A 239 13.05 -21.77 2.27
CA ALA A 239 11.90 -20.91 2.51
C ALA A 239 10.77 -21.66 3.22
N PHE A 240 10.20 -21.01 4.23
CA PHE A 240 9.02 -21.44 4.96
C PHE A 240 7.87 -20.49 4.68
N LYS A 241 6.67 -21.04 4.44
CA LYS A 241 5.48 -20.26 4.12
C LYS A 241 4.30 -20.62 4.99
N PHE A 242 3.52 -19.64 5.41
CA PHE A 242 2.25 -19.88 6.07
C PHE A 242 1.24 -18.77 5.77
N LYS A 243 -0.03 -19.11 5.91
CA LYS A 243 -1.17 -18.19 5.77
C LYS A 243 -1.79 -17.93 7.13
N ALA A 244 -2.20 -16.69 7.36
CA ALA A 244 -2.93 -16.26 8.53
C ALA A 244 -4.08 -15.32 8.16
N THR A 245 -5.19 -15.42 8.89
CA THR A 245 -6.32 -14.48 8.83
C THR A 245 -6.05 -13.31 9.75
N VAL A 246 -6.31 -12.09 9.30
CA VAL A 246 -6.23 -10.86 10.08
C VAL A 246 -7.45 -10.73 10.99
N ALA A 247 -7.26 -10.82 12.29
CA ALA A 247 -8.34 -10.86 13.30
C ALA A 247 -8.56 -9.52 14.03
N ALA A 248 -7.65 -8.56 13.92
CA ALA A 248 -7.76 -7.25 14.57
C ALA A 248 -7.32 -6.11 13.63
N ALA A 249 -7.81 -4.90 13.91
CA ALA A 249 -7.36 -3.67 13.26
C ALA A 249 -6.15 -3.08 14.01
N GLY A 250 -5.40 -2.22 13.34
CA GLY A 250 -4.16 -1.61 13.82
C GLY A 250 -2.92 -2.15 13.11
N GLN A 251 -1.76 -1.65 13.53
CA GLN A 251 -0.47 -2.17 13.10
C GLN A 251 -0.20 -3.49 13.84
N ILE A 252 0.07 -4.56 13.08
CA ILE A 252 0.40 -5.88 13.61
C ILE A 252 1.81 -6.21 13.13
N LYS A 253 2.75 -6.30 14.07
CA LYS A 253 4.13 -6.75 13.82
C LYS A 253 4.21 -8.25 14.03
N ASN A 254 4.65 -8.98 13.01
CA ASN A 254 4.95 -10.40 13.13
C ASN A 254 6.46 -10.65 13.03
N VAL A 255 7.00 -11.48 13.93
CA VAL A 255 8.46 -11.71 14.09
C VAL A 255 8.76 -13.19 13.91
N ALA A 256 9.82 -13.50 13.18
CA ALA A 256 10.38 -14.84 13.08
C ALA A 256 11.88 -14.83 13.42
N GLU A 257 12.38 -15.93 13.96
CA GLU A 257 13.77 -16.09 14.41
C GLU A 257 14.29 -17.49 14.04
N VAL A 258 15.60 -17.62 13.87
CA VAL A 258 16.30 -18.90 14.00
C VAL A 258 16.44 -19.18 15.50
N SER A 259 15.64 -20.10 16.02
CA SER A 259 15.65 -20.42 17.44
C SER A 259 16.77 -21.40 17.84
N LYS A 260 17.38 -22.08 16.86
CA LYS A 260 18.44 -23.06 17.11
C LYS A 260 19.26 -23.38 15.85
N SER A 261 20.56 -23.63 16.03
CA SER A 261 21.46 -24.31 15.09
C SER A 261 22.58 -25.03 15.90
N ASP A 262 23.27 -25.99 15.29
CA ASP A 262 24.40 -26.66 15.96
C ASP A 262 25.72 -25.87 15.84
N GLN A 263 25.95 -25.27 14.67
CA GLN A 263 27.16 -24.48 14.41
C GLN A 263 27.04 -23.12 15.07
N LYS A 264 28.16 -22.65 15.64
CA LYS A 264 28.21 -21.29 16.17
C LYS A 264 28.08 -20.31 15.01
N ASP A 265 27.14 -19.39 15.17
CA ASP A 265 27.01 -18.20 14.37
C ASP A 265 27.91 -17.08 14.94
N PRO A 266 28.80 -16.43 14.15
CA PRO A 266 29.73 -15.42 14.64
C PRO A 266 29.09 -14.16 15.21
N ASP A 267 27.98 -13.70 14.67
CA ASP A 267 27.33 -12.44 15.00
C ASP A 267 25.87 -12.58 15.45
N SER A 268 25.28 -13.78 15.29
CA SER A 268 23.95 -14.09 15.79
C SER A 268 23.93 -15.06 16.99
N THR A 269 22.97 -14.91 17.89
CA THR A 269 22.72 -15.82 19.01
C THR A 269 21.28 -16.37 18.95
N PRO A 270 21.10 -17.67 18.62
CA PRO A 270 19.77 -18.22 18.41
C PRO A 270 18.80 -18.04 19.58
N GLY A 271 17.57 -17.62 19.26
CA GLY A 271 16.45 -17.55 20.20
C GLY A 271 16.53 -16.41 21.22
N ASN A 272 17.28 -15.34 20.95
CA ASN A 272 17.47 -14.20 21.85
C ASN A 272 16.54 -13.01 21.56
N ALA A 273 15.85 -12.98 20.40
CA ALA A 273 15.05 -11.85 19.91
C ALA A 273 15.76 -10.50 20.10
N SER A 274 17.01 -10.41 19.60
CA SER A 274 17.84 -9.22 19.72
C SER A 274 17.28 -8.02 18.97
N THR A 275 17.83 -6.84 19.26
CA THR A 275 17.58 -5.61 18.47
C THR A 275 18.88 -5.05 17.90
N ASN A 276 19.97 -5.81 18.02
CA ASN A 276 21.26 -5.46 17.46
C ASN A 276 21.21 -5.59 15.93
N PRO A 277 21.59 -4.56 15.16
CA PRO A 277 21.63 -4.64 13.69
C PRO A 277 22.57 -5.69 13.12
N ASP A 278 23.54 -6.16 13.92
CA ASP A 278 24.47 -7.22 13.52
C ASP A 278 23.94 -8.63 13.83
N GLU A 279 22.80 -8.78 14.53
CA GLU A 279 22.13 -10.08 14.69
C GLU A 279 21.10 -10.19 13.56
N ASP A 280 21.36 -11.06 12.59
CA ASP A 280 20.57 -11.18 11.37
C ASP A 280 19.79 -12.49 11.28
N ASP A 281 19.73 -13.25 12.38
CA ASP A 281 18.98 -14.50 12.49
C ASP A 281 17.49 -14.31 12.86
N ASP A 282 17.03 -13.07 13.01
CA ASP A 282 15.62 -12.69 13.18
C ASP A 282 15.19 -11.56 12.22
N ASP A 283 13.90 -11.55 11.87
CA ASP A 283 13.31 -10.47 11.07
C ASP A 283 11.83 -10.30 11.40
N SER A 284 11.33 -9.08 11.21
CA SER A 284 9.95 -8.70 11.47
C SER A 284 9.35 -7.95 10.30
N VAL A 285 8.08 -8.22 10.03
CA VAL A 285 7.32 -7.47 9.04
C VAL A 285 5.99 -7.03 9.63
N ASP A 286 5.62 -5.79 9.31
CA ASP A 286 4.40 -5.17 9.78
C ASP A 286 3.31 -5.24 8.70
N ILE A 287 2.09 -5.51 9.14
CA ILE A 287 0.88 -5.24 8.37
C ILE A 287 0.08 -4.13 9.05
N ASN A 288 -0.52 -3.25 8.25
CA ASN A 288 -1.46 -2.24 8.71
C ASN A 288 -2.87 -2.70 8.36
N SER A 289 -3.61 -3.10 9.40
CA SER A 289 -4.97 -3.61 9.26
C SER A 289 -5.99 -2.51 9.55
N THR A 290 -6.88 -2.23 8.60
CA THR A 290 -8.08 -1.45 8.86
C THR A 290 -9.24 -2.36 9.22
N LYS A 291 -10.15 -1.91 10.08
CA LYS A 291 -11.39 -2.66 10.31
C LYS A 291 -12.14 -2.71 8.98
N ALA A 292 -12.33 -3.91 8.41
CA ALA A 292 -13.16 -4.07 7.22
C ALA A 292 -14.55 -3.52 7.56
N CYS A 293 -14.89 -2.38 6.98
CA CYS A 293 -16.21 -1.83 7.12
C CYS A 293 -17.09 -2.44 6.03
N ASP A 294 -17.46 -3.71 6.20
CA ASP A 294 -18.38 -4.39 5.29
C ASP A 294 -19.82 -3.97 5.62
N VAL A 295 -20.17 -2.75 5.19
CA VAL A 295 -21.55 -2.27 5.20
C VAL A 295 -21.98 -2.01 3.77
N THR A 296 -23.02 -2.72 3.37
CA THR A 296 -23.67 -2.49 2.08
C THR A 296 -24.26 -1.07 2.04
N PRO A 297 -24.05 -0.31 0.95
CA PRO A 297 -24.70 0.98 0.75
C PRO A 297 -26.22 0.86 0.85
N PRO A 298 -26.91 1.84 1.49
CA PRO A 298 -28.35 1.85 1.50
C PRO A 298 -28.90 2.12 0.09
N VAL A 299 -30.13 1.66 -0.18
CA VAL A 299 -30.86 2.02 -1.39
C VAL A 299 -31.75 3.21 -1.07
N ALA A 300 -31.53 4.32 -1.76
CA ALA A 300 -32.30 5.54 -1.63
C ALA A 300 -33.44 5.58 -2.66
N ASP A 301 -34.63 5.94 -2.22
CA ASP A 301 -35.79 6.13 -3.07
C ASP A 301 -36.55 7.40 -2.66
N CYS A 302 -37.32 7.97 -3.58
CA CYS A 302 -38.04 9.21 -3.35
C CYS A 302 -39.50 9.07 -3.74
N LYS A 303 -40.37 9.55 -2.85
CA LYS A 303 -41.81 9.52 -3.05
C LYS A 303 -42.25 10.30 -4.28
N ARG A 304 -41.62 11.45 -4.57
CA ARG A 304 -41.89 12.29 -5.75
C ARG A 304 -40.59 12.88 -6.27
N LYS A 305 -40.24 12.58 -7.54
CA LYS A 305 -39.03 13.07 -8.21
C LYS A 305 -39.19 14.46 -8.83
N GLU A 306 -40.42 14.90 -9.04
CA GLU A 306 -40.77 16.21 -9.59
C GLU A 306 -41.68 16.93 -8.59
N ILE A 307 -41.32 18.16 -8.21
CA ILE A 307 -42.08 18.99 -7.27
C ILE A 307 -42.10 20.44 -7.75
N CYS A 308 -43.11 21.20 -7.33
CA CYS A 308 -43.14 22.64 -7.59
C CYS A 308 -42.18 23.38 -6.65
N ILE A 309 -41.71 24.56 -7.06
CA ILE A 309 -40.89 25.40 -6.18
C ILE A 309 -41.58 25.67 -4.83
N GLY A 310 -40.89 25.33 -3.74
CA GLY A 310 -41.40 25.49 -2.37
C GLY A 310 -42.18 24.30 -1.82
N GLU A 311 -42.51 23.30 -2.64
CA GLU A 311 -43.06 22.03 -2.13
C GLU A 311 -41.97 21.18 -1.45
N SER A 312 -42.40 20.11 -0.79
CA SER A 312 -41.52 19.11 -0.20
C SER A 312 -41.74 17.71 -0.76
N THR A 313 -40.70 16.89 -0.70
CA THR A 313 -40.77 15.46 -0.99
C THR A 313 -40.04 14.67 0.09
N LEU A 314 -40.49 13.43 0.31
CA LEU A 314 -39.88 12.49 1.25
C LEU A 314 -38.89 11.61 0.48
N ILE A 315 -37.66 11.53 0.97
CA ILE A 315 -36.63 10.60 0.50
C ILE A 315 -36.39 9.58 1.61
N THR A 316 -36.42 8.30 1.26
CA THR A 316 -36.22 7.18 2.18
C THR A 316 -35.00 6.38 1.79
N ALA A 317 -34.27 5.87 2.78
CA ALA A 317 -33.13 4.97 2.59
C ALA A 317 -33.41 3.65 3.31
N THR A 318 -33.15 2.54 2.63
CA THR A 318 -33.33 1.17 3.16
C THR A 318 -32.02 0.38 3.07
N GLY A 319 -31.85 -0.67 3.87
CA GLY A 319 -30.67 -1.54 3.81
C GLY A 319 -29.53 -1.21 4.80
N CYS A 320 -29.70 -0.20 5.66
CA CYS A 320 -28.76 0.08 6.76
C CYS A 320 -29.27 -0.55 8.07
N THR A 321 -29.15 -1.86 8.21
CA THR A 321 -29.43 -2.58 9.47
C THR A 321 -28.29 -2.38 10.47
N ASP A 322 -28.64 -2.06 11.72
CA ASP A 322 -27.70 -1.83 12.83
C ASP A 322 -26.71 -0.67 12.62
N GLY A 323 -27.11 0.35 11.84
CA GLY A 323 -26.34 1.57 11.61
C GLY A 323 -27.22 2.80 11.52
N THR A 324 -26.58 3.96 11.36
CA THR A 324 -27.24 5.25 11.17
C THR A 324 -27.08 5.70 9.72
N VAL A 325 -28.18 6.00 9.05
CA VAL A 325 -28.17 6.61 7.71
C VAL A 325 -27.80 8.09 7.83
N ILE A 326 -26.81 8.52 7.04
CA ILE A 326 -26.38 9.91 6.92
C ILE A 326 -26.54 10.36 5.46
N TRP A 327 -27.27 11.45 5.25
CA TRP A 327 -27.56 12.01 3.93
C TRP A 327 -26.52 13.04 3.49
N SER A 328 -26.42 13.28 2.18
CA SER A 328 -25.49 14.24 1.57
C SER A 328 -25.71 15.69 2.03
N ASN A 329 -26.89 16.01 2.56
CA ASN A 329 -27.22 17.32 3.16
C ASN A 329 -26.92 17.39 4.67
N GLY A 330 -26.26 16.37 5.24
CA GLY A 330 -25.89 16.29 6.65
C GLY A 330 -26.99 15.83 7.60
N GLN A 331 -28.23 15.62 7.12
CA GLN A 331 -29.31 15.09 7.93
C GLN A 331 -29.12 13.59 8.20
N THR A 332 -29.73 13.11 9.28
CA THR A 332 -29.62 11.71 9.71
C THR A 332 -31.00 11.06 9.85
N GLY A 333 -31.06 9.75 9.63
CA GLY A 333 -32.29 8.96 9.76
C GLY A 333 -32.67 8.24 8.48
N THR A 334 -33.53 7.22 8.59
CA THR A 334 -33.97 6.39 7.46
C THR A 334 -34.83 7.15 6.44
N SER A 335 -35.23 8.38 6.75
CA SER A 335 -35.90 9.26 5.81
C SER A 335 -35.62 10.73 6.10
N ILE A 336 -35.68 11.56 5.07
CA ILE A 336 -35.60 13.02 5.15
C ILE A 336 -36.70 13.66 4.33
N THR A 337 -37.18 14.82 4.77
CA THR A 337 -38.07 15.68 3.99
C THR A 337 -37.27 16.85 3.46
N VAL A 338 -37.25 17.02 2.13
CA VAL A 338 -36.49 18.09 1.46
C VAL A 338 -37.40 19.02 0.68
N SER A 339 -37.06 20.30 0.66
CA SER A 339 -37.75 21.36 -0.09
C SER A 339 -36.76 22.16 -0.94
N PRO A 340 -36.10 21.54 -1.94
CA PRO A 340 -35.15 22.24 -2.78
C PRO A 340 -35.82 23.35 -3.61
N LYS A 341 -35.09 24.45 -3.83
CA LYS A 341 -35.53 25.58 -4.69
C LYS A 341 -34.99 25.50 -6.13
N VAL A 342 -34.02 24.62 -6.35
CA VAL A 342 -33.37 24.32 -7.63
C VAL A 342 -33.17 22.81 -7.72
N ASN A 343 -32.96 22.29 -8.93
CA ASN A 343 -32.68 20.86 -9.13
C ASN A 343 -31.53 20.41 -8.22
N SER A 344 -31.81 19.40 -7.39
CA SER A 344 -30.90 18.95 -6.35
C SER A 344 -30.81 17.43 -6.38
N SER A 345 -29.65 16.90 -6.05
CA SER A 345 -29.45 15.46 -5.89
C SER A 345 -29.06 15.09 -4.46
N TYR A 346 -29.49 13.90 -4.07
CA TYR A 346 -29.32 13.36 -2.72
C TYR A 346 -28.76 11.94 -2.80
N THR A 347 -27.79 11.67 -1.93
CA THR A 347 -27.24 10.34 -1.67
C THR A 347 -27.20 10.13 -0.16
N ALA A 348 -27.08 8.88 0.28
CA ALA A 348 -26.90 8.56 1.69
C ALA A 348 -25.87 7.44 1.87
N TYR A 349 -25.18 7.39 3.00
CA TYR A 349 -24.34 6.25 3.37
C TYR A 349 -24.76 5.72 4.75
N CYS A 350 -24.46 4.45 5.00
CA CYS A 350 -24.71 3.78 6.28
C CYS A 350 -23.47 3.90 7.18
N LYS A 351 -23.62 4.40 8.41
CA LYS A 351 -22.55 4.51 9.41
C LYS A 351 -22.83 3.59 10.59
N LYS A 352 -22.01 2.55 10.80
CA LYS A 352 -22.11 1.65 11.97
C LYS A 352 -21.27 2.13 13.16
N SER A 353 -20.13 2.77 12.91
CA SER A 353 -19.27 3.39 13.93
C SER A 353 -18.51 4.58 13.31
N GLU A 354 -17.71 5.31 14.09
CA GLU A 354 -16.97 6.48 13.58
C GLU A 354 -16.11 6.13 12.37
N ASP A 355 -15.38 5.02 12.47
CA ASP A 355 -14.46 4.53 11.45
C ASP A 355 -15.08 3.55 10.44
N CYS A 356 -16.43 3.42 10.42
CA CYS A 356 -17.11 2.47 9.55
C CYS A 356 -18.31 3.07 8.81
N LYS A 357 -18.10 3.37 7.52
CA LYS A 357 -19.07 3.95 6.57
C LYS A 357 -19.14 3.11 5.28
N SER A 358 -20.33 2.91 4.74
CA SER A 358 -20.52 2.33 3.39
C SER A 358 -20.13 3.32 2.28
N ASP A 359 -20.03 2.83 1.05
CA ASP A 359 -20.13 3.69 -0.13
C ASP A 359 -21.50 4.42 -0.18
N PRO A 360 -21.63 5.52 -0.94
CA PRO A 360 -22.90 6.21 -1.13
C PRO A 360 -23.95 5.34 -1.83
N SER A 361 -25.21 5.57 -1.49
CA SER A 361 -26.39 5.02 -2.17
C SER A 361 -26.43 5.40 -3.65
N ASN A 362 -27.37 4.80 -4.38
CA ASN A 362 -27.81 5.36 -5.65
C ASN A 362 -28.24 6.83 -5.50
N GLU A 363 -28.02 7.62 -6.53
CA GLU A 363 -28.40 9.03 -6.56
C GLU A 363 -29.91 9.20 -6.77
N VAL A 364 -30.54 9.99 -5.91
CA VAL A 364 -31.92 10.46 -6.06
C VAL A 364 -31.89 11.90 -6.56
N ARG A 365 -32.43 12.15 -7.76
CA ARG A 365 -32.57 13.50 -8.31
C ARG A 365 -33.99 14.02 -8.08
N VAL A 366 -34.10 15.20 -7.49
CA VAL A 366 -35.34 15.94 -7.33
C VAL A 366 -35.33 17.14 -8.27
N THR A 367 -36.22 17.13 -9.25
CA THR A 367 -36.41 18.20 -10.23
C THR A 367 -37.41 19.20 -9.68
N VAL A 368 -37.00 20.47 -9.60
CA VAL A 368 -37.85 21.58 -9.15
C VAL A 368 -38.44 22.25 -10.39
N ILE A 369 -39.77 22.14 -10.52
CA ILE A 369 -40.51 22.79 -11.59
C ILE A 369 -40.78 24.25 -11.18
N THR A 370 -40.19 25.17 -11.93
CA THR A 370 -40.43 26.61 -11.80
C THR A 370 -41.17 27.11 -13.03
N ILE A 371 -42.30 27.76 -12.82
CA ILE A 371 -43.09 28.37 -13.89
C ILE A 371 -43.25 29.87 -13.64
N SER A 372 -43.05 30.64 -14.69
CA SER A 372 -43.12 32.10 -14.67
C SER A 372 -44.57 32.57 -14.76
N ALA A 373 -44.87 33.76 -14.24
CA ALA A 373 -46.18 34.37 -14.44
C ALA A 373 -46.43 34.62 -15.93
N PRO A 374 -47.63 34.37 -16.46
CA PRO A 374 -47.95 34.68 -17.85
C PRO A 374 -47.93 36.19 -18.07
N LEU A 375 -47.41 36.62 -19.22
CA LEU A 375 -47.44 38.02 -19.64
C LEU A 375 -48.81 38.31 -20.27
N LEU A 376 -49.56 39.21 -19.65
CA LEU A 376 -50.91 39.58 -20.07
C LEU A 376 -50.92 40.91 -20.81
N SER A 377 -51.74 40.99 -21.86
CA SER A 377 -51.97 42.22 -22.62
C SER A 377 -53.45 42.36 -22.98
N ALA A 378 -53.89 43.61 -23.15
CA ALA A 378 -55.24 43.96 -23.52
C ALA A 378 -55.22 44.83 -24.77
N SER A 379 -56.01 44.47 -25.78
CA SER A 379 -56.14 45.24 -27.01
C SER A 379 -57.61 45.40 -27.40
N PRO A 380 -58.13 46.65 -27.44
CA PRO A 380 -57.53 47.86 -26.86
C PRO A 380 -57.57 47.84 -25.31
N SER A 381 -56.64 48.54 -24.65
CA SER A 381 -56.60 48.63 -23.18
C SER A 381 -57.53 49.70 -22.59
N LYS A 382 -58.14 50.52 -23.45
CA LYS A 382 -59.15 51.53 -23.12
C LYS A 382 -60.34 51.36 -24.05
N VAL A 383 -61.54 51.21 -23.48
CA VAL A 383 -62.79 51.00 -24.23
C VAL A 383 -63.96 51.73 -23.60
N CYS A 384 -65.04 51.90 -24.36
CA CYS A 384 -66.32 52.31 -23.80
C CYS A 384 -67.04 51.13 -23.14
N ALA A 385 -67.91 51.40 -22.17
CA ALA A 385 -68.68 50.36 -21.47
C ALA A 385 -69.42 49.45 -22.45
N GLY A 386 -69.17 48.14 -22.34
CA GLY A 386 -69.78 47.09 -23.17
C GLY A 386 -69.09 46.82 -24.51
N GLU A 387 -68.04 47.57 -24.87
CA GLU A 387 -67.20 47.24 -26.02
C GLU A 387 -66.29 46.04 -25.76
N SER A 388 -65.83 45.42 -26.85
CA SER A 388 -65.07 44.18 -26.79
C SER A 388 -63.59 44.47 -26.59
N VAL A 389 -62.96 43.78 -25.64
CA VAL A 389 -61.51 43.79 -25.41
C VAL A 389 -60.98 42.37 -25.60
N THR A 390 -59.94 42.23 -26.40
CA THR A 390 -59.19 40.96 -26.50
C THR A 390 -58.07 40.96 -25.49
N LEU A 391 -58.11 40.00 -24.56
CA LEU A 391 -57.05 39.74 -23.60
C LEU A 391 -56.18 38.60 -24.14
N THR A 392 -54.87 38.78 -24.13
CA THR A 392 -53.90 37.80 -24.60
C THR A 392 -52.91 37.47 -23.48
N ALA A 393 -52.76 36.18 -23.19
CA ALA A 393 -51.77 35.63 -22.30
C ALA A 393 -50.67 34.95 -23.13
N SER A 394 -49.41 35.24 -22.79
CA SER A 394 -48.23 34.69 -23.45
C SER A 394 -47.17 34.29 -22.42
N GLY A 395 -46.13 33.55 -22.85
CA GLY A 395 -45.06 33.10 -21.95
C GLY A 395 -45.44 31.95 -21.00
N CYS A 396 -46.45 31.15 -21.37
CA CYS A 396 -46.84 29.94 -20.67
C CYS A 396 -46.74 28.75 -21.63
N ASP A 397 -45.88 27.78 -21.31
CA ASP A 397 -45.76 26.52 -22.07
C ASP A 397 -46.81 25.47 -21.65
N GLY A 398 -47.59 25.77 -20.61
CA GLY A 398 -48.69 24.96 -20.10
C GLY A 398 -50.08 25.48 -20.48
N VAL A 399 -51.05 25.24 -19.60
CA VAL A 399 -52.43 25.70 -19.76
C VAL A 399 -52.61 27.03 -19.05
N ILE A 400 -53.05 28.05 -19.77
CA ILE A 400 -53.48 29.32 -19.18
C ILE A 400 -54.82 29.12 -18.48
N GLU A 401 -55.03 29.74 -17.32
CA GLU A 401 -56.31 29.79 -16.63
C GLU A 401 -56.63 31.23 -16.21
N TRP A 402 -57.52 31.86 -16.96
CA TRP A 402 -58.05 33.19 -16.66
C TRP A 402 -59.02 33.12 -15.49
N GLN A 403 -58.86 34.02 -14.51
CA GLN A 403 -59.70 34.11 -13.31
C GLN A 403 -61.02 34.86 -13.60
N THR A 404 -61.64 34.57 -14.74
CA THR A 404 -62.97 35.06 -15.12
C THR A 404 -64.07 34.14 -14.60
N SER A 405 -65.33 34.59 -14.66
CA SER A 405 -66.50 33.74 -14.38
C SER A 405 -67.38 33.65 -15.63
N PRO A 406 -67.46 32.49 -16.31
CA PRO A 406 -66.74 31.24 -16.02
C PRO A 406 -65.23 31.34 -16.30
N VAL A 407 -64.46 30.43 -15.71
CA VAL A 407 -63.01 30.29 -15.93
C VAL A 407 -62.77 29.93 -17.40
N GLN A 408 -61.79 30.57 -18.03
CA GLN A 408 -61.43 30.34 -19.43
C GLN A 408 -59.97 29.91 -19.54
N THR A 409 -59.67 28.99 -20.47
CA THR A 409 -58.34 28.37 -20.58
C THR A 409 -57.62 28.60 -21.90
N THR A 410 -58.20 29.39 -22.80
CA THR A 410 -57.57 29.73 -24.08
C THR A 410 -56.52 30.84 -23.91
N PRO A 411 -55.43 30.84 -24.69
CA PRO A 411 -54.41 31.90 -24.63
C PRO A 411 -54.97 33.30 -24.91
N THR A 412 -56.02 33.38 -25.72
CA THR A 412 -56.75 34.61 -26.02
C THR A 412 -58.21 34.46 -25.62
N ILE A 413 -58.75 35.46 -24.91
CA ILE A 413 -60.16 35.56 -24.56
C ILE A 413 -60.71 36.93 -24.95
N THR A 414 -62.02 37.03 -25.18
CA THR A 414 -62.69 38.31 -25.45
C THR A 414 -63.68 38.61 -24.33
N VAL A 415 -63.60 39.81 -23.77
CA VAL A 415 -64.45 40.28 -22.66
C VAL A 415 -65.15 41.58 -23.05
N LYS A 416 -66.31 41.86 -22.43
CA LYS A 416 -67.09 43.10 -22.62
C LYS A 416 -67.34 43.80 -21.28
N PRO A 417 -66.34 44.47 -20.69
CA PRO A 417 -66.46 45.04 -19.35
C PRO A 417 -67.38 46.27 -19.34
N LEU A 418 -68.15 46.43 -18.26
CA LEU A 418 -69.00 47.60 -18.01
C LEU A 418 -68.30 48.67 -17.17
N THR A 419 -67.31 48.27 -16.37
CA THR A 419 -66.50 49.12 -15.49
C THR A 419 -65.03 48.71 -15.60
N SER A 420 -64.12 49.62 -15.29
CA SER A 420 -62.68 49.32 -15.23
C SER A 420 -62.42 48.16 -14.26
N ASN A 421 -61.60 47.20 -14.68
CA ASN A 421 -61.28 46.03 -13.87
C ASN A 421 -59.88 45.49 -14.22
N THR A 422 -59.28 44.77 -13.28
CA THR A 422 -58.02 44.06 -13.47
C THR A 422 -58.32 42.60 -13.79
N TYR A 423 -57.86 42.13 -14.94
CA TYR A 423 -57.96 40.73 -15.34
C TYR A 423 -56.70 40.00 -14.95
N THR A 424 -56.84 38.82 -14.36
CA THR A 424 -55.72 37.98 -13.92
C THR A 424 -55.77 36.60 -14.54
N ALA A 425 -54.59 36.00 -14.70
CA ALA A 425 -54.46 34.62 -15.16
C ALA A 425 -53.23 33.95 -14.55
N VAL A 426 -53.27 32.63 -14.46
CA VAL A 426 -52.15 31.79 -14.05
C VAL A 426 -51.78 30.82 -15.17
N CYS A 427 -50.52 30.39 -15.19
CA CYS A 427 -50.06 29.29 -16.01
C CYS A 427 -50.04 28.01 -15.16
N LYS A 428 -50.58 26.90 -15.68
CA LYS A 428 -50.52 25.58 -15.04
C LYS A 428 -49.75 24.60 -15.91
N GLN A 429 -48.70 23.98 -15.35
CA GLN A 429 -47.88 23.00 -16.06
C GLN A 429 -47.35 21.95 -15.09
N PHE A 430 -47.43 20.67 -15.47
CA PHE A 430 -46.96 19.53 -14.65
C PHE A 430 -47.48 19.52 -13.20
N GLY A 431 -48.71 20.00 -12.98
CA GLY A 431 -49.34 20.10 -11.64
C GLY A 431 -48.96 21.36 -10.85
N CYS A 432 -48.04 22.18 -11.35
CA CYS A 432 -47.64 23.45 -10.71
C CYS A 432 -48.50 24.62 -11.20
N VAL A 433 -48.67 25.62 -10.33
CA VAL A 433 -49.37 26.88 -10.63
C VAL A 433 -48.39 28.05 -10.53
N SER A 434 -48.35 28.91 -11.56
CA SER A 434 -47.45 30.07 -11.60
C SER A 434 -47.92 31.16 -10.65
N PRO A 435 -47.06 32.14 -10.33
CA PRO A 435 -47.54 33.43 -9.83
C PRO A 435 -48.55 34.05 -10.81
N VAL A 436 -49.41 34.94 -10.29
CA VAL A 436 -50.47 35.59 -11.08
C VAL A 436 -49.90 36.63 -12.03
N GLY A 437 -50.31 36.59 -13.30
CA GLY A 437 -50.21 37.71 -14.23
C GLY A 437 -51.44 38.60 -14.13
N SER A 438 -51.29 39.90 -14.39
CA SER A 438 -52.39 40.87 -14.34
C SER A 438 -52.34 41.87 -15.50
N VAL A 439 -53.50 42.29 -16.00
CA VAL A 439 -53.65 43.39 -16.96
C VAL A 439 -54.89 44.23 -16.62
N ASP A 440 -54.73 45.55 -16.65
CA ASP A 440 -55.82 46.49 -16.42
C ASP A 440 -56.54 46.83 -17.72
N VAL A 441 -57.87 46.84 -17.67
CA VAL A 441 -58.72 47.38 -18.74
C VAL A 441 -59.46 48.57 -18.19
N ILE A 442 -59.25 49.73 -18.81
CA ILE A 442 -59.89 50.98 -18.41
C ILE A 442 -61.17 51.14 -19.23
N VAL A 443 -62.30 51.26 -18.55
CA VAL A 443 -63.60 51.45 -19.18
C VAL A 443 -64.08 52.88 -18.95
N THR A 444 -64.33 53.59 -20.05
CA THR A 444 -65.03 54.87 -20.00
C THR A 444 -66.54 54.63 -20.06
N PRO A 445 -67.32 55.08 -19.06
CA PRO A 445 -68.78 54.97 -19.10
C PRO A 445 -69.34 55.64 -20.35
N LYS A 446 -70.33 55.00 -21.00
CA LYS A 446 -71.07 55.66 -22.08
C LYS A 446 -71.88 56.83 -21.50
N PRO A 447 -71.96 57.97 -22.21
CA PRO A 447 -72.86 59.05 -21.82
C PRO A 447 -74.32 58.58 -21.88
N LYS A 448 -75.20 59.19 -21.07
CA LYS A 448 -76.65 58.96 -21.15
C LYS A 448 -77.14 59.35 -22.55
N ALA A 449 -78.13 58.63 -23.07
CA ALA A 449 -78.78 59.02 -24.32
C ALA A 449 -79.32 60.46 -24.21
N PRO A 450 -79.08 61.31 -25.22
CA PRO A 450 -79.64 62.65 -25.29
C PRO A 450 -81.17 62.59 -25.39
N GLU A 451 -81.84 63.66 -24.97
CA GLU A 451 -83.30 63.80 -25.10
C GLU A 451 -83.61 64.67 -26.33
N VAL A 452 -84.63 64.29 -27.11
CA VAL A 452 -85.06 65.04 -28.31
C VAL A 452 -86.29 65.86 -27.97
N LEU A 453 -86.19 67.19 -28.10
CA LEU A 453 -87.32 68.11 -27.99
C LEU A 453 -87.79 68.49 -29.40
N CYS A 454 -89.07 68.25 -29.68
CA CYS A 454 -89.72 68.66 -30.90
C CYS A 454 -90.34 70.04 -30.73
N GLU A 455 -90.21 70.91 -31.73
CA GLU A 455 -90.90 72.20 -31.76
C GLU A 455 -92.43 72.04 -31.82
N LYS A 456 -92.92 70.96 -32.46
CA LYS A 456 -94.35 70.66 -32.64
C LYS A 456 -94.59 69.16 -32.46
N GLU A 457 -95.75 68.79 -31.94
CA GLU A 457 -96.16 67.38 -31.80
C GLU A 457 -96.74 66.81 -33.11
N GLU A 458 -97.31 67.66 -33.96
CA GLU A 458 -97.89 67.30 -35.26
C GLU A 458 -97.53 68.34 -36.32
N LEU A 459 -97.42 67.92 -37.59
CA LEU A 459 -97.07 68.78 -38.73
C LEU A 459 -97.73 68.29 -40.02
N CYS A 460 -97.96 69.18 -40.98
CA CYS A 460 -98.41 68.78 -42.31
C CYS A 460 -97.23 68.22 -43.15
N PRO A 461 -97.46 67.28 -44.08
CA PRO A 461 -96.39 66.70 -44.89
C PRO A 461 -95.55 67.76 -45.62
N GLY A 462 -94.23 67.74 -45.42
CA GLY A 462 -93.29 68.68 -46.05
C GLY A 462 -93.10 70.02 -45.32
N GLU A 463 -93.77 70.24 -44.18
CA GLU A 463 -93.51 71.39 -43.31
C GLU A 463 -92.17 71.28 -42.56
N ASP A 464 -91.59 72.43 -42.25
CA ASP A 464 -90.36 72.55 -41.48
C ASP A 464 -90.65 72.34 -39.99
N MET A 465 -89.85 71.49 -39.36
CA MET A 465 -89.84 71.25 -37.92
C MET A 465 -88.42 71.35 -37.38
N THR A 466 -88.25 72.08 -36.28
CA THR A 466 -86.99 72.08 -35.54
C THR A 466 -86.97 70.95 -34.52
N LEU A 467 -85.92 70.13 -34.55
CA LEU A 467 -85.60 69.15 -33.52
C LEU A 467 -84.39 69.66 -32.73
N THR A 468 -84.47 69.63 -31.41
CA THR A 468 -83.39 70.06 -30.51
C THR A 468 -82.91 68.89 -29.65
N ALA A 469 -81.62 68.60 -29.69
CA ALA A 469 -80.98 67.63 -28.80
C ALA A 469 -80.55 68.33 -27.51
N ILE A 470 -81.07 67.87 -26.38
CA ILE A 470 -80.72 68.36 -25.04
C ILE A 470 -80.06 67.26 -24.20
N ASN A 471 -79.43 67.64 -23.10
CA ASN A 471 -78.74 66.72 -22.18
C ASN A 471 -77.53 65.98 -22.78
N CYS A 472 -76.92 66.53 -23.83
CA CYS A 472 -75.62 66.10 -24.35
C CYS A 472 -74.52 67.11 -23.99
N ASN A 473 -73.53 66.70 -23.19
CA ASN A 473 -72.37 67.51 -22.84
C ASN A 473 -71.19 67.32 -23.81
N GLY A 474 -71.44 66.74 -24.99
CA GLY A 474 -70.45 66.39 -26.00
C GLY A 474 -70.94 66.68 -27.42
N GLN A 475 -70.43 65.94 -28.40
CA GLN A 475 -70.85 66.11 -29.80
C GLN A 475 -72.14 65.32 -30.05
N VAL A 476 -73.14 65.98 -30.62
CA VAL A 476 -74.38 65.32 -31.06
C VAL A 476 -74.23 64.82 -32.48
N LYS A 477 -74.88 63.71 -32.82
CA LYS A 477 -75.00 63.23 -34.19
C LYS A 477 -76.40 62.69 -34.44
N TRP A 478 -77.12 63.34 -35.34
CA TRP A 478 -78.46 62.94 -35.75
C TRP A 478 -78.40 61.80 -36.76
N SER A 479 -79.46 60.99 -36.81
CA SER A 479 -79.72 60.00 -37.85
C SER A 479 -79.69 60.54 -39.29
N THR A 480 -79.91 61.86 -39.46
CA THR A 480 -79.77 62.59 -40.73
C THR A 480 -78.31 62.88 -41.11
N GLY A 481 -77.36 62.58 -40.23
CA GLY A 481 -75.92 62.85 -40.41
C GLY A 481 -75.46 64.24 -39.93
N GLN A 482 -76.38 65.09 -39.48
CA GLN A 482 -76.07 66.43 -38.97
C GLN A 482 -75.50 66.38 -37.54
N GLU A 483 -74.63 67.33 -37.20
CA GLU A 483 -73.90 67.37 -35.90
C GLU A 483 -74.22 68.61 -35.06
N THR A 484 -75.23 69.40 -35.45
CA THR A 484 -75.68 70.58 -34.71
C THR A 484 -76.70 70.20 -33.63
N THR A 485 -76.72 70.93 -32.51
CA THR A 485 -77.68 70.73 -31.41
C THR A 485 -79.13 70.93 -31.86
N THR A 486 -79.35 71.71 -32.90
CA THR A 486 -80.65 71.87 -33.57
C THR A 486 -80.55 71.48 -35.04
N ILE A 487 -81.57 70.79 -35.55
CA ILE A 487 -81.72 70.52 -36.98
C ILE A 487 -83.13 70.89 -37.44
N VAL A 488 -83.26 71.27 -38.71
CA VAL A 488 -84.55 71.47 -39.36
C VAL A 488 -84.80 70.30 -40.30
N VAL A 489 -85.92 69.62 -40.11
CA VAL A 489 -86.35 68.47 -40.93
C VAL A 489 -87.65 68.80 -41.65
N LYS A 490 -87.88 68.17 -42.82
CA LYS A 490 -89.11 68.31 -43.61
C LYS A 490 -89.68 66.93 -44.01
N PRO A 491 -90.18 66.14 -43.06
CA PRO A 491 -90.68 64.80 -43.37
C PRO A 491 -91.99 64.87 -44.17
N THR A 492 -92.10 64.06 -45.22
CA THR A 492 -93.34 63.88 -45.99
C THR A 492 -94.17 62.68 -45.51
N VAL A 493 -93.59 61.84 -44.66
CA VAL A 493 -94.19 60.68 -43.98
C VAL A 493 -93.60 60.55 -42.58
N THR A 494 -94.26 59.81 -41.69
CA THR A 494 -93.75 59.52 -40.34
C THR A 494 -92.35 58.91 -40.41
N THR A 495 -91.35 59.67 -39.97
CA THR A 495 -89.93 59.30 -40.08
C THR A 495 -89.32 59.37 -38.68
N PRO A 496 -88.72 58.28 -38.17
CA PRO A 496 -88.03 58.30 -36.88
C PRO A 496 -86.72 59.07 -37.02
N TYR A 497 -86.50 60.03 -36.13
CA TYR A 497 -85.22 60.71 -35.99
C TYR A 497 -84.62 60.38 -34.64
N THR A 498 -83.42 59.80 -34.64
CA THR A 498 -82.64 59.58 -33.42
C THR A 498 -81.45 60.51 -33.36
N VAL A 499 -80.95 60.77 -32.16
CA VAL A 499 -79.69 61.47 -31.92
C VAL A 499 -78.84 60.70 -30.92
N THR A 500 -77.53 60.69 -31.14
CA THR A 500 -76.54 60.14 -30.22
C THR A 500 -75.66 61.25 -29.66
N CYS A 501 -75.12 61.04 -28.47
CA CYS A 501 -74.19 61.95 -27.81
C CYS A 501 -72.82 61.27 -27.67
N THR A 502 -71.75 61.93 -28.10
CA THR A 502 -70.38 61.42 -27.97
C THR A 502 -69.59 62.27 -26.98
N VAL A 503 -69.12 61.65 -25.88
CA VAL A 503 -68.32 62.28 -24.83
C VAL A 503 -67.05 61.44 -24.62
N ASN A 504 -65.87 62.07 -24.67
CA ASN A 504 -64.57 61.40 -24.50
C ASN A 504 -64.35 60.19 -25.43
N GLY A 505 -64.87 60.25 -26.65
CA GLY A 505 -64.79 59.17 -27.64
C GLY A 505 -65.82 58.05 -27.48
N CYS A 506 -66.67 58.09 -26.45
CA CYS A 506 -67.75 57.13 -26.23
C CYS A 506 -69.11 57.70 -26.65
N THR A 507 -69.81 56.95 -27.50
CA THR A 507 -71.14 57.31 -28.00
C THR A 507 -72.23 56.66 -27.14
N SER A 508 -73.25 57.44 -26.77
CA SER A 508 -74.45 56.96 -26.08
C SER A 508 -75.24 55.99 -26.97
N ASP A 509 -76.16 55.25 -26.36
CA ASP A 509 -77.22 54.64 -27.14
C ASP A 509 -78.10 55.75 -27.77
N PRO A 510 -78.79 55.51 -28.90
CA PRO A 510 -79.68 56.49 -29.53
C PRO A 510 -80.87 56.86 -28.62
N SER A 511 -81.32 58.12 -28.72
CA SER A 511 -82.50 58.67 -28.04
C SER A 511 -83.79 57.93 -28.32
#